data_AF-A0A554RL71-F1
#
_entry.id   AF-A0A554RL71-F1
#
_cell.length_a   1.000
_cell.length_b   1.000
_cell.length_c   1.000
_cell.angle_alpha   90.00
_cell.angle_beta   90.00
_cell.angle_gamma   90.00
#
_symmetry.space_group_name_H-M   'P 1'
#
loop_
_entity.id
_entity.type
_entity.pdbx_description
1 polymer ?
#
loop_
_entity_poly.entity_id
_entity_poly.type
_entity_poly.pdbx_seq_one_letter_code
_entity_poly.pdbx_strand_id
1 'polypeptide(L)'
;MPHVIQMTLDDRLLDISAPGPWARALDLMQSTSRFELWVSVPDGPSMCMLRNGESAWLMYLREPGDSGFRSVGDTHRPGVEVFTLGNGQVDEYPRAWCIDLAQCLQALVDFRDRNGARPESITWCES
;
A
#
# COMPACT_ATOMS: atom_id res chain seq x y z
N MET A 1 22.94 -6.86 -5.67
CA MET A 1 22.60 -7.42 -4.35
C MET A 1 21.09 -7.60 -4.33
N PRO A 2 20.52 -8.71 -3.80
CA PRO A 2 19.07 -8.77 -3.63
C PRO A 2 18.65 -7.65 -2.68
N HIS A 3 17.82 -6.72 -3.16
CA HIS A 3 17.30 -5.64 -2.33
C HIS A 3 16.32 -6.26 -1.33
N VAL A 4 16.64 -6.13 -0.04
CA VAL A 4 15.77 -6.64 1.03
C VAL A 4 14.59 -5.69 1.09
N ILE A 5 13.39 -6.18 0.79
CA ILE A 5 12.15 -5.45 1.02
C ILE A 5 11.58 -5.91 2.36
N GLN A 6 11.14 -4.96 3.17
CA GLN A 6 10.47 -5.19 4.44
C GLN A 6 8.97 -5.01 4.27
N MET A 7 8.18 -5.76 5.02
CA MET A 7 6.73 -5.64 5.03
C MET A 7 6.24 -5.58 6.47
N THR A 8 5.42 -4.57 6.78
CA THR A 8 4.82 -4.37 8.09
C THR A 8 3.31 -4.35 7.94
N LEU A 9 2.61 -5.17 8.70
CA LEU A 9 1.15 -5.24 8.74
C LEU A 9 0.66 -4.84 10.13
N ASP A 10 -0.14 -3.78 10.23
CA ASP A 10 -0.65 -3.23 11.49
C ASP A 10 0.46 -3.14 12.57
N ASP A 11 1.55 -2.43 12.24
CA ASP A 11 2.78 -2.26 13.04
C ASP A 11 3.59 -3.55 13.34
N ARG A 12 3.28 -4.67 12.69
CA ARG A 12 4.02 -5.94 12.87
C ARG A 12 4.83 -6.29 11.64
N LEU A 13 6.15 -6.41 11.81
CA LEU A 13 7.05 -6.87 10.76
C LEU A 13 6.71 -8.33 10.36
N LEU A 14 6.52 -8.56 9.07
CA LEU A 14 6.33 -9.88 8.49
C LEU A 14 7.66 -10.41 7.93
N ASP A 15 7.97 -11.68 8.19
CA ASP A 15 9.11 -12.35 7.56
C ASP A 15 8.76 -12.70 6.12
N ILE A 16 9.22 -11.87 5.18
CA ILE A 16 9.03 -12.05 3.73
C ILE A 16 10.33 -12.35 2.97
N SER A 17 11.34 -12.86 3.68
CA SER A 17 12.69 -13.07 3.14
C SER A 17 12.79 -14.13 2.02
N ALA A 18 11.75 -14.93 1.82
CA ALA A 18 11.64 -15.91 0.74
C ALA A 18 10.37 -15.69 -0.13
N PRO A 19 10.34 -16.20 -1.38
CA PRO A 19 9.20 -16.00 -2.28
C PRO A 19 7.85 -16.53 -1.76
N GLY A 20 7.85 -17.69 -1.06
CA GLY A 20 6.63 -18.29 -0.50
C GLY A 20 5.93 -17.40 0.54
N PRO A 21 6.65 -16.86 1.53
CA PRO A 21 6.12 -15.87 2.46
C PRO A 21 5.43 -14.65 1.83
N TRP A 22 5.95 -14.11 0.72
CA TRP A 22 5.30 -12.99 0.04
C TRP A 22 3.91 -13.36 -0.51
N ALA A 23 3.79 -14.48 -1.21
CA ALA A 23 2.51 -14.94 -1.75
C ALA A 23 1.48 -15.14 -0.62
N ARG A 24 1.91 -15.74 0.49
CA ARG A 24 1.07 -15.91 1.68
C ARG A 24 0.65 -14.59 2.32
N ALA A 25 1.52 -13.58 2.30
CA ALA A 25 1.16 -12.25 2.75
C ALA A 25 0.09 -11.62 1.86
N LEU A 26 0.19 -11.76 0.53
CA LEU A 26 -0.86 -11.29 -0.38
C LEU A 26 -2.19 -12.03 -0.17
N ASP A 27 -2.17 -13.34 0.06
CA ASP A 27 -3.38 -14.12 0.37
C ASP A 27 -4.03 -13.63 1.69
N LEU A 28 -3.21 -13.31 2.69
CA LEU A 28 -3.68 -12.68 3.92
C LEU A 28 -4.31 -11.32 3.64
N MET A 29 -3.69 -10.49 2.79
CA MET A 29 -4.24 -9.17 2.44
C MET A 29 -5.54 -9.29 1.67
N GLN A 30 -5.66 -10.30 0.80
CA GLN A 30 -6.88 -10.55 0.04
C GLN A 30 -8.06 -10.93 0.95
N SER A 31 -7.81 -11.74 1.97
CA SER A 31 -8.83 -12.24 2.91
C SER A 31 -9.12 -11.30 4.09
N THR A 32 -8.24 -10.33 4.37
CA THR A 32 -8.40 -9.38 5.49
C THR A 32 -9.14 -8.13 5.04
N SER A 33 -10.29 -7.83 5.67
CA SER A 33 -11.13 -6.70 5.26
C SER A 33 -10.63 -5.33 5.72
N ARG A 34 -9.76 -5.26 6.72
CA ARG A 34 -9.20 -3.99 7.22
C ARG A 34 -7.77 -4.18 7.72
N PHE A 35 -6.87 -3.31 7.26
CA PHE A 35 -5.48 -3.27 7.70
C PHE A 35 -4.78 -1.99 7.23
N GLU A 36 -3.63 -1.72 7.83
CA GLU A 36 -2.55 -0.91 7.29
C GLU A 36 -1.36 -1.81 6.93
N LEU A 37 -0.82 -1.62 5.72
CA LEU A 37 0.34 -2.34 5.23
C LEU A 37 1.39 -1.34 4.76
N TRP A 38 2.64 -1.57 5.16
CA TRP A 38 3.81 -0.89 4.62
C TRP A 38 4.72 -1.89 3.93
N VAL A 39 5.20 -1.54 2.74
CA VAL A 39 6.25 -2.26 2.03
C VAL A 39 7.38 -1.28 1.73
N SER A 40 8.57 -1.55 2.27
CA SER A 40 9.67 -0.58 2.28
C SER A 40 10.96 -1.18 1.78
N VAL A 41 11.69 -0.41 0.98
CA VAL A 41 13.12 -0.60 0.76
C VAL A 41 13.85 0.13 1.90
N PRO A 42 14.76 -0.51 2.64
CA PRO A 42 15.54 0.13 3.69
C PRO A 42 16.20 1.43 3.20
N ASP A 43 16.00 2.50 3.96
CA ASP A 43 16.49 3.86 3.66
C ASP A 43 16.05 4.42 2.29
N GLY A 44 15.00 3.87 1.69
CA GLY A 44 14.57 4.20 0.34
C GLY A 44 13.05 4.31 0.19
N PRO A 45 12.52 3.98 -1.00
CA PRO A 45 11.10 4.10 -1.27
C PRO A 45 10.24 3.21 -0.36
N SER A 46 9.05 3.69 -0.07
CA SER A 46 8.04 2.95 0.67
C SER A 46 6.67 3.07 0.02
N MET A 47 5.87 2.03 0.14
CA MET A 47 4.47 2.05 -0.27
C MET A 47 3.58 1.63 0.89
N CYS A 48 2.61 2.49 1.21
CA CYS A 48 1.57 2.24 2.19
C CYS A 48 0.30 1.81 1.46
N MET A 49 -0.41 0.83 2.01
CA MET A 49 -1.76 0.45 1.63
C MET A 49 -2.67 0.50 2.84
N LEU A 50 -3.79 1.21 2.70
CA LEU A 50 -4.88 1.17 3.66
C LEU A 50 -6.07 0.43 3.05
N ARG A 51 -6.71 -0.43 3.84
CA ARG A 51 -7.93 -1.13 3.43
C ARG A 51 -9.02 -0.98 4.48
N ASN A 52 -10.26 -0.74 4.04
CA ASN A 52 -11.46 -0.85 4.84
C ASN A 52 -12.63 -1.39 3.98
N GLY A 53 -12.99 -2.65 4.19
CA GLY A 53 -13.97 -3.37 3.37
C GLY A 53 -13.53 -3.48 1.91
N GLU A 54 -14.30 -2.83 1.04
CA GLU A 54 -14.07 -2.77 -0.41
C GLU A 54 -13.17 -1.58 -0.82
N SER A 55 -13.01 -0.58 0.05
CA SER A 55 -12.19 0.59 -0.24
C SER A 55 -10.73 0.30 0.10
N ALA A 56 -9.84 0.52 -0.87
CA ALA A 56 -8.40 0.44 -0.68
C ALA A 56 -7.72 1.67 -1.27
N TRP A 57 -6.66 2.13 -0.62
CA TRP A 57 -5.92 3.32 -1.00
C TRP A 57 -4.41 3.04 -0.92
N LEU A 58 -3.64 3.65 -1.82
CA LEU A 58 -2.18 3.56 -1.81
C LEU A 58 -1.53 4.92 -1.65
N MET A 59 -0.42 4.93 -0.92
CA MET A 59 0.55 6.02 -0.92
C MET A 59 1.95 5.51 -1.22
N TYR A 60 2.69 6.27 -2.02
CA TYR A 60 4.08 6.00 -2.36
C TYR A 60 4.96 7.15 -1.90
N LEU A 61 6.06 6.84 -1.21
CA LEU A 61 7.08 7.77 -0.78
C LEU A 61 8.38 7.42 -1.49
N ARG A 62 9.06 8.41 -2.08
CA ARG A 62 10.38 8.23 -2.73
C ARG A 62 11.46 7.92 -1.70
N GLU A 63 11.36 8.54 -0.52
CA GLU A 63 12.31 8.47 0.59
C GLU A 63 11.64 8.90 1.90
N PRO A 64 12.25 8.64 3.06
CA PRO A 64 11.72 9.10 4.34
C PRO A 64 11.54 10.63 4.38
N GLY A 65 10.32 11.09 4.67
CA GLY A 65 9.97 12.52 4.74
C GLY A 65 9.43 13.12 3.43
N ASP A 66 9.31 12.34 2.36
CA ASP A 66 8.67 12.78 1.11
C ASP A 66 7.17 13.14 1.32
N SER A 67 6.66 14.14 0.59
CA SER A 67 5.22 14.47 0.60
C SER A 67 4.38 13.37 -0.04
N GLY A 68 5.01 12.60 -0.93
CA GLY A 68 4.49 11.37 -1.46
C GLY A 68 3.49 11.56 -2.59
N PHE A 69 3.02 10.41 -3.06
CA PHE A 69 2.03 10.27 -4.11
C PHE A 69 0.90 9.42 -3.56
N ARG A 70 -0.33 9.69 -4.00
CA ARG A 70 -1.51 8.90 -3.64
C ARG A 70 -2.16 8.30 -4.89
N SER A 71 -2.83 7.17 -4.73
CA SER A 71 -3.63 6.58 -5.79
C SER A 71 -4.78 7.51 -6.19
N VAL A 72 -5.16 7.43 -7.47
CA VAL A 72 -6.35 8.08 -8.02
C VAL A 72 -7.29 7.00 -8.55
N GLY A 73 -8.49 6.95 -7.99
CA GLY A 73 -9.57 6.08 -8.45
C GLY A 73 -10.59 6.85 -9.30
N ASP A 74 -11.86 6.53 -9.12
CA ASP A 74 -12.94 7.24 -9.80
C ASP A 74 -13.15 8.63 -9.17
N THR A 75 -12.72 9.68 -9.88
CA THR A 75 -12.85 11.07 -9.45
C THR A 75 -14.29 11.54 -9.24
N HIS A 76 -15.28 10.81 -9.77
CA HIS A 76 -16.69 11.11 -9.58
C HIS A 76 -17.29 10.40 -8.36
N ARG A 77 -16.56 9.50 -7.70
CA ARG A 77 -17.04 8.78 -6.52
C ARG A 77 -17.14 9.73 -5.32
N PRO A 78 -18.36 10.03 -4.82
CA PRO A 78 -18.52 11.01 -3.76
C PRO A 78 -18.21 10.41 -2.39
N GLY A 79 -17.91 11.30 -1.44
CA GLY A 79 -17.76 10.99 -0.02
C GLY A 79 -16.34 10.64 0.40
N VAL A 80 -16.23 10.26 1.67
CA VAL A 80 -14.98 9.90 2.33
C VAL A 80 -15.01 8.43 2.75
N GLU A 81 -13.83 7.83 2.85
CA GLU A 81 -13.59 6.55 3.49
C GLU A 81 -12.78 6.77 4.75
N VAL A 82 -13.09 5.99 5.79
CA VAL A 82 -12.42 6.06 7.08
C VAL A 82 -11.52 4.85 7.23
N PHE A 83 -10.24 5.07 7.52
CA PHE A 83 -9.27 4.01 7.76
C PHE A 83 -8.77 4.07 9.20
N THR A 84 -8.62 2.91 9.83
CA THR A 84 -7.96 2.78 11.14
C THR A 84 -6.59 2.17 10.90
N LEU A 85 -5.54 2.93 11.24
CA LEU A 85 -4.14 2.54 11.08
C LEU A 85 -3.72 1.57 12.20
N GLY A 86 -2.55 0.93 12.05
CA GLY A 86 -2.02 -0.04 13.00
C GLY A 86 -1.87 0.53 14.42
N ASN A 87 -1.50 1.80 14.51
CA ASN A 87 -1.32 2.53 15.76
C ASN A 87 -2.65 3.01 16.39
N GLY A 88 -3.79 2.74 15.77
CA GLY A 88 -5.12 3.17 16.20
C GLY A 88 -5.53 4.57 15.73
N GLN A 89 -4.68 5.29 15.00
CA GLN A 89 -5.06 6.54 14.34
C GLN A 89 -6.20 6.30 13.35
N VAL A 90 -7.08 7.29 13.22
CA VAL A 90 -8.21 7.26 12.30
C VAL A 90 -8.05 8.39 11.30
N ASP A 91 -7.93 8.03 10.02
CA ASP A 91 -7.78 8.96 8.92
C ASP A 91 -8.99 8.92 7.99
N GLU A 92 -9.31 10.07 7.40
CA GLU A 92 -10.37 10.20 6.40
C GLU A 92 -9.78 10.61 5.06
N TYR A 93 -10.08 9.83 4.01
CA TYR A 93 -9.63 10.14 2.65
C TYR A 93 -10.81 10.13 1.67
N PRO A 94 -10.81 10.98 0.63
CA PRO A 94 -11.81 10.91 -0.42
C PRO A 94 -11.91 9.52 -1.06
N ARG A 95 -13.13 9.02 -1.27
CA ARG A 95 -13.36 7.76 -2.00
C ARG A 95 -12.85 7.81 -3.43
N ALA A 96 -12.72 9.00 -3.99
CA ALA A 96 -12.10 9.26 -5.29
C ALA A 96 -10.60 8.89 -5.35
N TRP A 97 -9.94 8.70 -4.21
CA TRP A 97 -8.54 8.23 -4.15
C TRP A 97 -8.45 6.71 -3.99
N CYS A 98 -9.57 6.06 -3.66
CA CYS A 98 -9.61 4.62 -3.46
C CYS A 98 -9.69 3.89 -4.81
N ILE A 99 -8.91 2.82 -4.94
CA ILE A 99 -8.85 1.95 -6.11
C ILE A 99 -9.26 0.52 -5.71
N ASP A 100 -9.42 -0.35 -6.70
CA ASP A 100 -9.81 -1.73 -6.42
C ASP A 100 -8.68 -2.49 -5.71
N LEU A 101 -9.06 -3.40 -4.81
CA LEU A 101 -8.11 -4.26 -4.09
C LEU A 101 -7.13 -4.97 -5.05
N ALA A 102 -7.63 -5.49 -6.18
CA ALA A 102 -6.80 -6.17 -7.16
C ALA A 102 -5.71 -5.25 -7.74
N GLN A 103 -6.04 -3.97 -7.97
CA GLN A 103 -5.07 -2.97 -8.42
C GLN A 103 -4.03 -2.68 -7.34
N CYS A 104 -4.44 -2.58 -6.07
CA CYS A 104 -3.49 -2.41 -4.97
C CYS A 104 -2.50 -3.59 -4.86
N LEU A 105 -3.00 -4.82 -4.90
CA LEU A 105 -2.18 -6.02 -4.80
C LEU A 105 -1.21 -6.13 -5.98
N GLN A 106 -1.67 -5.80 -7.20
CA GLN A 106 -0.79 -5.77 -8.37
C GLN A 106 0.29 -4.68 -8.24
N ALA A 107 -0.07 -3.48 -7.76
CA ALA A 107 0.90 -2.41 -7.53
C ALA A 107 1.97 -2.82 -6.50
N LEU A 108 1.61 -3.54 -5.43
CA LEU A 108 2.56 -4.10 -4.45
C LEU A 108 3.55 -5.09 -5.08
N VAL A 109 3.06 -5.96 -5.96
CA VAL A 109 3.91 -6.87 -6.74
C VAL A 109 4.86 -6.09 -7.64
N ASP A 110 4.34 -5.10 -8.38
CA ASP A 110 5.12 -4.24 -9.26
C ASP A 110 6.21 -3.47 -8.52
N PHE A 111 5.89 -2.91 -7.34
CA PHE A 111 6.85 -2.21 -6.49
C PHE A 111 7.98 -3.14 -6.08
N ARG A 112 7.65 -4.36 -5.65
CA ARG A 112 8.64 -5.36 -5.27
C ARG A 112 9.54 -5.75 -6.44
N ASP A 113 8.92 -6.11 -7.57
CA ASP A 113 9.64 -6.63 -8.74
C ASP A 113 10.50 -5.56 -9.41
N ARG A 114 10.18 -4.28 -9.20
CA ARG A 114 10.95 -3.13 -9.67
C ARG A 114 11.81 -2.46 -8.59
N ASN A 115 12.15 -3.18 -7.52
CA ASN A 115 13.03 -2.70 -6.44
C ASN A 115 12.62 -1.32 -5.85
N GLY A 116 11.33 -1.13 -5.61
CA GLY A 116 10.78 0.07 -5.00
C GLY A 116 10.47 1.21 -5.98
N ALA A 117 10.59 0.99 -7.29
CA ALA A 117 10.12 1.97 -8.26
C ALA A 117 8.58 2.11 -8.18
N ARG A 118 8.08 3.35 -8.31
CA ARG A 118 6.63 3.63 -8.29
C ARG A 118 5.91 2.82 -9.38
N PRO A 119 4.88 2.04 -9.03
CA PRO A 119 4.12 1.27 -10.02
C PRO A 119 3.47 2.16 -11.09
N GLU A 120 3.57 1.76 -12.35
CA GLU A 120 2.91 2.43 -13.48
C GLU A 120 1.51 1.85 -13.79
N SER A 121 1.13 0.75 -13.13
CA SER A 121 -0.12 0.03 -13.35
C SER A 121 -1.37 0.80 -12.86
N ILE A 122 -1.19 1.87 -12.09
CA ILE A 122 -2.25 2.74 -11.58
C ILE A 122 -1.92 4.22 -11.78
N THR A 123 -2.93 5.07 -11.64
CA THR A 123 -2.76 6.53 -11.68
C THR A 123 -2.36 7.06 -10.31
N TRP A 124 -1.39 7.97 -10.30
CA TRP A 124 -0.88 8.62 -9.09
C TRP A 124 -1.06 10.14 -9.19
N CYS A 125 -1.30 10.77 -8.04
CA CYS A 125 -1.24 12.23 -7.90
C CYS A 125 -0.21 12.57 -6.82
N GLU A 126 0.69 13.51 -7.12
CA GLU A 126 1.62 14.04 -6.12
C GLU A 126 0.85 14.88 -5.09
N SER A 127 1.23 14.77 -3.83
CA SER A 127 0.61 15.45 -2.68
C SER A 127 1.31 16.76 -2.34
#